data_AF-A0A7M1T7K1-F1
#
_entry.id   AF-A0A7M1T7K1-F1
#
_cell.length_a   1.000
_cell.length_b   1.000
_cell.length_c   1.000
_cell.angle_alpha   90.00
_cell.angle_beta   90.00
_cell.angle_gamma   90.00
#
_symmetry.space_group_name_H-M   'P 1'
#
loop_
_entity.id
_entity.type
_entity.pdbx_description
1 polymer ?
#
loop_
_entity_poly.entity_id
_entity_poly.type
_entity_poly.pdbx_seq_one_letter_code
_entity_poly.pdbx_strand_id
1 'polypeptide(L)'
;MIRKQVLLSIAAAGILLALVDCHSHPTPTDASASSSPPPAYGGYASQAAWGKHLVAIAGCSDCHTPKKMTAMGPMPDTTMYLAGHPGAVPPPQINRQEIEQKGLMVTNDLSVWVGPWGISYAANLTPDETGLGGWSESQFITAIRQGKWKGLANSRPLLPPMSFVAAGMNQGFSDEELKAIFAYLKTIPPVHNLVPAPVAPLAAH
;
A
#
# COMPACT_ATOMS: atom_id res chain seq x y z
N MET A 1 -22.56 17.34 -72.02
CA MET A 1 -22.19 16.14 -71.24
C MET A 1 -23.25 15.91 -70.17
N ILE A 2 -23.64 14.65 -70.04
CA ILE A 2 -24.88 14.13 -69.43
C ILE A 2 -24.73 13.97 -67.91
N ARG A 3 -25.75 14.34 -67.13
CA ARG A 3 -26.48 13.44 -66.18
C ARG A 3 -27.53 14.24 -65.39
N LYS A 4 -28.80 14.05 -65.78
CA LYS A 4 -29.98 14.46 -65.00
C LYS A 4 -30.24 13.42 -63.90
N GLN A 5 -30.56 13.92 -62.71
CA GLN A 5 -31.02 13.17 -61.55
C GLN A 5 -32.38 12.53 -61.85
N VAL A 6 -32.57 11.27 -61.45
CA VAL A 6 -33.86 10.59 -61.46
C VAL A 6 -34.25 10.34 -60.00
N LEU A 7 -35.24 11.10 -59.53
CA LEU A 7 -36.07 10.74 -58.39
C LEU A 7 -37.05 9.64 -58.82
N LEU A 8 -37.24 8.62 -57.98
CA LEU A 8 -38.43 7.78 -58.02
C LEU A 8 -38.97 7.60 -56.60
N SER A 9 -40.25 7.88 -56.44
CA SER A 9 -41.03 7.80 -55.21
C SER A 9 -42.15 6.77 -55.37
N ILE A 10 -42.43 6.00 -54.31
CA ILE A 10 -43.74 5.41 -53.89
C ILE A 10 -44.22 4.20 -54.75
N ALA A 11 -44.81 3.08 -54.28
CA ALA A 11 -45.54 2.72 -53.06
C ALA A 11 -45.55 1.19 -52.79
N ALA A 12 -45.78 0.87 -51.52
CA ALA A 12 -46.38 -0.30 -50.85
C ALA A 12 -47.03 -1.45 -51.67
N ALA A 13 -46.80 -2.70 -51.21
CA ALA A 13 -47.76 -3.51 -50.44
C ALA A 13 -47.48 -5.02 -50.60
N GLY A 14 -47.48 -5.76 -49.49
CA GLY A 14 -47.39 -7.24 -49.53
C GLY A 14 -47.05 -7.86 -48.18
N ILE A 15 -47.93 -7.69 -47.20
CA ILE A 15 -47.91 -8.48 -45.96
C ILE A 15 -48.37 -9.90 -46.31
N LEU A 16 -47.49 -10.89 -46.15
CA LEU A 16 -47.88 -12.28 -45.98
C LEU A 16 -47.32 -12.78 -44.65
N LEU A 17 -48.24 -13.08 -43.73
CA LEU A 17 -47.98 -13.85 -42.52
C LEU A 17 -47.46 -15.24 -42.90
N ALA A 18 -46.32 -15.61 -42.34
CA ALA A 18 -45.99 -17.00 -42.06
C ALA A 18 -45.56 -17.08 -40.59
N LEU A 19 -46.52 -17.48 -39.75
CA LEU A 19 -46.30 -17.92 -38.38
C LEU A 19 -45.47 -19.20 -38.43
N VAL A 20 -44.20 -19.12 -38.02
CA VAL A 20 -43.46 -20.29 -37.56
C VAL A 20 -43.02 -19.99 -36.14
N ASP A 21 -43.89 -20.43 -35.24
CA ASP A 21 -43.76 -20.43 -33.80
C ASP A 21 -42.84 -21.59 -33.41
N CYS A 22 -41.54 -21.32 -33.21
CA CYS A 22 -40.62 -22.27 -32.60
C CYS A 22 -40.49 -21.97 -31.10
N HIS A 23 -41.59 -22.10 -30.36
CA HIS A 23 -41.54 -22.25 -28.90
C HIS A 23 -41.10 -23.67 -28.55
N SER A 24 -39.82 -23.83 -28.24
CA SER A 24 -39.31 -24.75 -27.22
C SER A 24 -37.88 -24.31 -26.85
N HIS A 25 -37.75 -23.12 -26.26
CA HIS A 25 -36.58 -22.88 -25.42
C HIS A 25 -36.78 -23.70 -24.16
N PRO A 26 -35.90 -24.66 -23.83
CA PRO A 26 -35.85 -25.18 -22.48
C PRO A 26 -35.57 -23.99 -21.59
N THR A 27 -36.44 -23.76 -20.61
CA THR A 27 -36.15 -22.88 -19.47
C THR A 27 -34.75 -23.26 -19.00
N PRO A 28 -33.80 -22.31 -18.87
CA PRO A 28 -32.60 -22.61 -18.10
C PRO A 28 -33.14 -23.00 -16.74
N THR A 29 -33.08 -24.29 -16.44
CA THR A 29 -33.19 -24.80 -15.09
C THR A 29 -32.24 -23.91 -14.31
N ASP A 30 -32.72 -23.30 -13.23
CA ASP A 30 -31.91 -22.52 -12.30
C ASP A 30 -30.72 -23.38 -11.87
N ALA A 31 -29.66 -23.34 -12.69
CA ALA A 31 -28.32 -23.71 -12.34
C ALA A 31 -27.91 -22.59 -11.42
N SER A 32 -28.33 -22.75 -10.16
CA SER A 32 -27.70 -22.19 -8.99
C SER A 32 -26.21 -22.18 -9.27
N ALA A 33 -25.74 -21.02 -9.70
CA ALA A 33 -24.33 -20.76 -9.91
C ALA A 33 -23.71 -20.96 -8.53
N SER A 34 -23.16 -22.14 -8.29
CA SER A 34 -22.23 -22.38 -7.20
C SER A 34 -20.97 -21.60 -7.54
N SER A 35 -21.01 -20.29 -7.32
CA SER A 35 -19.80 -19.50 -7.21
C SER A 35 -19.07 -20.05 -5.99
N SER A 36 -18.00 -20.80 -6.25
CA SER A 36 -17.05 -21.12 -5.19
C SER A 36 -16.62 -19.80 -4.56
N PRO A 37 -16.53 -19.71 -3.22
CA PRO A 37 -16.06 -18.50 -2.58
C PRO A 37 -14.70 -18.11 -3.16
N PRO A 38 -14.41 -16.80 -3.29
CA PRO A 38 -13.13 -16.35 -3.79
C PRO A 38 -11.98 -17.02 -2.99
N PRO A 39 -10.84 -17.30 -3.64
CA PRO A 39 -9.74 -17.97 -2.97
C PRO A 39 -9.35 -17.24 -1.69
N ALA A 40 -9.31 -17.97 -0.57
CA ALA A 40 -8.81 -17.41 0.68
C ALA A 40 -7.39 -16.86 0.48
N TYR A 41 -7.09 -15.75 1.15
CA TYR A 41 -5.78 -15.12 1.16
C TYR A 41 -5.20 -14.81 -0.23
N GLY A 42 -6.04 -14.44 -1.21
CA GLY A 42 -5.58 -14.15 -2.57
C GLY A 42 -4.96 -15.36 -3.29
N GLY A 43 -5.26 -16.58 -2.85
CA GLY A 43 -4.72 -17.82 -3.41
C GLY A 43 -3.40 -18.30 -2.79
N TYR A 44 -2.90 -17.62 -1.75
CA TYR A 44 -1.71 -18.03 -1.02
C TYR A 44 -2.02 -19.11 0.04
N ALA A 45 -1.01 -19.91 0.39
CA ALA A 45 -1.15 -21.03 1.32
C ALA A 45 -1.58 -20.64 2.75
N SER A 46 -1.36 -19.39 3.15
CA SER A 46 -1.78 -18.85 4.44
C SER A 46 -1.87 -17.33 4.42
N GLN A 47 -2.53 -16.75 5.43
CA GLN A 47 -2.59 -15.30 5.63
C GLN A 47 -1.19 -14.67 5.69
N ALA A 48 -0.25 -15.28 6.42
CA ALA A 48 1.13 -14.79 6.51
C ALA A 48 1.90 -14.94 5.19
N ALA A 49 1.63 -15.97 4.39
CA ALA A 49 2.23 -16.13 3.07
C ALA A 49 1.75 -15.02 2.10
N TRP A 50 0.47 -14.69 2.14
CA TRP A 50 -0.06 -13.53 1.40
C TRP A 50 0.55 -12.23 1.90
N GLY A 51 0.61 -12.05 3.22
CA GLY A 51 1.24 -10.90 3.86
C GLY A 51 2.69 -10.69 3.44
N LYS A 52 3.47 -11.78 3.33
CA LYS A 52 4.85 -11.73 2.84
C LYS A 52 4.92 -11.17 1.42
N HIS A 53 4.03 -11.62 0.55
CA HIS A 53 3.95 -11.09 -0.81
C HIS A 53 3.57 -9.61 -0.82
N LEU A 54 2.54 -9.23 -0.06
CA LEU A 54 2.06 -7.85 0.06
C LEU A 54 3.15 -6.90 0.58
N VAL A 55 3.90 -7.32 1.61
CA VAL A 55 5.05 -6.57 2.14
C VAL A 55 6.14 -6.35 1.09
N ALA A 56 6.38 -7.36 0.24
CA ALA A 56 7.37 -7.25 -0.83
C ALA A 56 6.91 -6.26 -1.92
N ILE A 57 5.67 -6.36 -2.41
CA ILE A 57 5.18 -5.49 -3.48
C ILE A 57 4.88 -4.06 -3.00
N ALA A 58 4.56 -3.89 -1.72
CA ALA A 58 4.39 -2.58 -1.10
C ALA A 58 5.72 -1.88 -0.78
N GLY A 59 6.86 -2.56 -0.99
CA GLY A 59 8.18 -1.99 -0.77
C GLY A 59 8.48 -1.64 0.69
N CYS A 60 7.90 -2.35 1.68
CA CYS A 60 8.09 -1.96 3.08
C CYS A 60 9.58 -2.00 3.49
N SER A 61 10.35 -2.93 2.93
CA SER A 61 11.80 -3.04 3.19
C SER A 61 12.62 -1.89 2.64
N ASP A 62 12.09 -1.11 1.70
CA ASP A 62 12.88 -0.07 1.03
C ASP A 62 13.26 1.06 1.99
N CYS A 63 12.37 1.38 2.94
CA CYS A 63 12.64 2.35 4.00
C CYS A 63 12.89 1.68 5.36
N HIS A 64 12.26 0.53 5.63
CA HIS A 64 12.34 -0.13 6.93
C HIS A 64 13.48 -1.15 7.05
N THR A 65 14.27 -1.38 6.01
CA THR A 65 15.53 -2.13 6.11
C THR A 65 16.69 -1.19 5.80
N PRO A 66 17.61 -0.93 6.74
CA PRO A 66 18.75 -0.06 6.51
C PRO A 66 19.67 -0.66 5.45
N LYS A 67 20.50 0.19 4.83
CA LYS A 67 21.42 -0.23 3.77
C LYS A 67 22.86 -0.07 4.23
N LYS A 68 23.68 -1.08 3.94
CA LYS A 68 25.14 -1.04 4.10
C LYS A 68 25.76 -0.68 2.76
N MET A 69 26.75 0.20 2.78
CA MET A 69 27.54 0.49 1.58
C MET A 69 28.47 -0.68 1.29
N THR A 70 28.35 -1.23 0.08
CA THR A 70 29.19 -2.32 -0.43
C THR A 70 29.87 -1.88 -1.72
N ALA A 71 30.75 -2.71 -2.27
CA ALA A 71 31.34 -2.49 -3.59
C ALA A 71 30.29 -2.42 -4.73
N MET A 72 29.11 -3.01 -4.54
CA MET A 72 27.99 -2.97 -5.50
C MET A 72 27.01 -1.82 -5.21
N GLY A 73 27.36 -0.91 -4.30
CA GLY A 73 26.49 0.17 -3.84
C GLY A 73 25.72 -0.19 -2.56
N PRO A 74 24.66 0.58 -2.23
CA PRO A 74 23.86 0.36 -1.03
C PRO A 74 23.05 -0.92 -1.14
N MET A 75 23.33 -1.89 -0.26
CA MET A 75 22.63 -3.17 -0.19
C MET A 75 21.85 -3.28 1.12
N PRO A 76 20.65 -3.88 1.14
CA PRO A 76 19.90 -4.10 2.38
C PRO A 76 20.71 -4.87 3.41
N ASP A 77 20.70 -4.40 4.65
CA ASP A 77 21.26 -5.11 5.80
C ASP A 77 20.25 -6.15 6.31
N THR A 78 20.44 -7.41 5.93
CA THR A 78 19.53 -8.50 6.29
C THR A 78 19.50 -8.79 7.79
N THR A 79 20.51 -8.36 8.56
CA THR A 79 20.49 -8.48 10.03
C THR A 79 19.50 -7.52 10.70
N MET A 80 19.02 -6.52 9.95
CA MET A 80 18.05 -5.51 10.38
C MET A 80 16.84 -5.47 9.45
N TYR A 81 16.48 -6.61 8.85
CA TYR A 81 15.32 -6.69 7.95
C TYR A 81 14.05 -6.17 8.64
N LEU A 82 13.46 -5.11 8.08
CA LEU A 82 12.28 -4.41 8.61
C LEU A 82 12.45 -3.81 10.03
N ALA A 83 13.69 -3.66 10.51
CA ALA A 83 13.98 -3.12 11.84
C ALA A 83 14.06 -1.59 11.90
N GLY A 84 13.85 -0.88 10.79
CA GLY A 84 13.83 0.58 10.72
C GLY A 84 15.22 1.22 10.68
N HIS A 85 15.27 2.53 10.95
CA HIS A 85 16.50 3.29 11.05
C HIS A 85 17.34 2.80 12.25
N PRO A 86 18.66 2.52 12.12
CA PRO A 86 19.47 2.06 13.24
C PRO A 86 19.59 3.12 14.34
N GLY A 87 19.12 2.82 15.55
CA GLY A 87 19.02 3.80 16.65
C GLY A 87 20.33 4.39 17.13
N ALA A 88 21.46 3.71 16.87
CA ALA A 88 22.80 4.19 17.22
C ALA A 88 23.36 5.20 16.20
N VAL A 89 22.72 5.38 15.04
CA VAL A 89 23.18 6.32 14.02
C VAL A 89 22.71 7.73 14.40
N PRO A 90 23.62 8.72 14.50
CA PRO A 90 23.22 10.07 14.83
C PRO A 90 22.39 10.69 13.71
N PRO A 91 21.56 11.72 14.01
CA PRO A 91 20.84 12.47 12.99
C PRO A 91 21.78 12.99 11.89
N PRO A 92 21.27 13.11 10.65
CA PRO A 92 22.07 13.63 9.55
C PRO A 92 22.58 15.04 9.87
N GLN A 93 23.87 15.28 9.61
CA GLN A 93 24.49 16.59 9.80
C GLN A 93 24.20 17.47 8.58
N ILE A 94 23.10 18.21 8.62
CA ILE A 94 22.58 18.99 7.50
C ILE A 94 22.22 20.42 7.94
N ASN A 95 22.20 21.35 6.98
CA ASN A 95 21.60 22.67 7.19
C ASN A 95 20.07 22.54 7.20
N ARG A 96 19.52 22.26 8.38
CA ARG A 96 18.07 22.06 8.59
C ARG A 96 17.24 23.28 8.18
N GLN A 97 17.74 24.50 8.39
CA GLN A 97 16.96 25.71 8.14
C GLN A 97 16.56 25.85 6.66
N GLU A 98 17.48 25.55 5.75
CA GLU A 98 17.22 25.62 4.31
C GLU A 98 16.29 24.48 3.85
N ILE A 99 16.59 23.25 4.26
CA ILE A 99 15.86 22.05 3.83
C ILE A 99 14.40 22.11 4.33
N GLU A 100 14.15 22.55 5.55
CA GLU A 100 12.79 22.61 6.09
C GLU A 100 11.92 23.70 5.47
N GLN A 101 12.51 24.75 4.92
CA GLN A 101 11.72 25.82 4.32
C GLN A 101 11.13 25.40 2.98
N LYS A 102 11.91 24.73 2.12
CA LYS A 102 11.54 24.47 0.71
C LYS A 102 12.10 23.18 0.13
N GLY A 103 12.86 22.42 0.91
CA GLY A 103 13.59 21.25 0.43
C GLY A 103 12.98 19.93 0.86
N LEU A 104 13.58 18.88 0.31
CA LEU A 104 13.45 17.51 0.78
C LEU A 104 14.86 16.94 0.82
N MET A 105 15.23 16.34 1.94
CA MET A 105 16.43 15.51 2.03
C MET A 105 16.02 14.11 2.48
N VAL A 106 16.58 13.12 1.82
CA VAL A 106 16.40 11.71 2.14
C VAL A 106 17.79 11.06 2.21
N THR A 107 18.06 10.28 3.26
CA THR A 107 19.32 9.55 3.35
C THR A 107 19.41 8.45 2.29
N ASN A 108 20.63 8.05 1.93
CA ASN A 108 20.86 7.03 0.89
C ASN A 108 20.26 5.66 1.24
N ASP A 109 20.04 5.38 2.52
CA ASP A 109 19.35 4.18 2.99
C ASP A 109 17.82 4.32 3.03
N LEU A 110 17.29 5.50 2.69
CA LEU A 110 15.87 5.88 2.70
C LEU A 110 15.21 5.89 4.09
N SER A 111 15.99 5.74 5.16
CA SER A 111 15.47 5.57 6.52
C SER A 111 15.24 6.90 7.27
N VAL A 112 15.81 8.01 6.79
CA VAL A 112 15.63 9.35 7.37
C VAL A 112 15.15 10.33 6.31
N TRP A 113 14.09 11.07 6.64
CA TRP A 113 13.48 12.06 5.76
C TRP A 113 13.39 13.41 6.48
N VAL A 114 13.74 14.47 5.75
CA VAL A 114 13.75 15.83 6.27
C VAL A 114 13.01 16.75 5.33
N GLY A 115 12.07 17.52 5.87
CA GLY A 115 11.28 18.49 5.12
C GLY A 115 10.56 19.45 6.06
N PRO A 116 9.54 20.19 5.60
CA PRO A 116 8.84 21.19 6.42
C PRO A 116 8.21 20.68 7.73
N TRP A 117 8.08 19.36 7.88
CA TRP A 117 7.61 18.70 9.11
C TRP A 117 8.73 18.37 10.12
N GLY A 118 9.99 18.68 9.81
CA GLY A 118 11.16 18.32 10.61
C GLY A 118 11.84 17.03 10.12
N ILE A 119 12.37 16.22 11.04
CA ILE A 119 12.99 14.91 10.75
C ILE A 119 12.05 13.78 11.15
N SER A 120 11.89 12.82 10.26
CA SER A 120 11.24 11.53 10.50
C SER A 120 12.18 10.36 10.22
N TYR A 121 11.95 9.28 10.94
CA TYR A 121 12.75 8.05 10.88
C TYR A 121 11.84 6.86 10.55
N ALA A 122 12.32 5.93 9.72
CA ALA A 122 11.65 4.67 9.46
C ALA A 122 11.58 3.83 10.75
N ALA A 123 10.38 3.39 11.11
CA ALA A 123 10.12 2.67 12.36
C ALA A 123 10.59 1.20 12.31
N ASN A 124 10.77 0.59 13.48
CA ASN A 124 10.94 -0.86 13.59
C ASN A 124 9.58 -1.56 13.38
N LEU A 125 9.46 -2.40 12.36
CA LEU A 125 8.24 -3.15 12.03
C LEU A 125 8.27 -4.59 12.55
N THR A 126 9.37 -5.03 13.17
CA THR A 126 9.51 -6.39 13.71
C THR A 126 8.61 -6.58 14.94
N PRO A 127 8.33 -7.82 15.37
CA PRO A 127 7.51 -8.06 16.57
C PRO A 127 8.26 -7.82 17.89
N ASP A 128 9.43 -7.18 17.85
CA ASP A 128 10.15 -6.72 19.05
C ASP A 128 9.37 -5.62 19.80
N GLU A 129 9.63 -5.48 21.10
CA GLU A 129 9.02 -4.46 21.96
C GLU A 129 9.32 -3.02 21.51
N THR A 130 10.46 -2.79 20.84
CA THR A 130 10.84 -1.51 20.22
C THR A 130 10.14 -1.27 18.87
N GLY A 131 9.45 -2.28 18.34
CA GLY A 131 8.69 -2.23 17.09
C GLY A 131 7.18 -2.47 17.27
N LEU A 132 6.64 -3.46 16.55
CA LEU A 132 5.23 -3.84 16.56
C LEU A 132 4.89 -4.90 17.63
N GLY A 133 5.80 -5.21 18.55
CA GLY A 133 5.61 -6.21 19.60
C GLY A 133 4.34 -6.00 20.40
N GLY A 134 4.13 -4.77 20.89
CA GLY A 134 2.94 -4.37 21.67
C GLY A 134 1.76 -3.84 20.86
N TRP A 135 1.80 -3.87 19.53
CA TRP A 135 0.69 -3.38 18.71
C TRP A 135 -0.38 -4.45 18.54
N SER A 136 -1.65 -4.06 18.60
CA SER A 136 -2.76 -4.90 18.11
C SER A 136 -2.91 -4.78 16.59
N GLU A 137 -3.55 -5.79 15.99
CA GLU A 137 -3.94 -5.73 14.57
C GLU A 137 -4.83 -4.50 14.29
N SER A 138 -5.78 -4.20 15.17
CA SER A 138 -6.66 -3.04 15.02
C SER A 138 -5.91 -1.70 15.06
N GLN A 139 -4.86 -1.60 15.88
CA GLN A 139 -3.98 -0.42 15.90
C GLN A 139 -3.20 -0.30 14.60
N PHE A 140 -2.66 -1.41 14.07
CA PHE A 140 -1.98 -1.40 12.78
C PHE A 140 -2.90 -0.94 11.64
N ILE A 141 -4.10 -1.51 11.55
CA ILE A 141 -5.09 -1.12 10.53
C ILE A 141 -5.47 0.35 10.71
N THR A 142 -5.75 0.79 11.94
CA THR A 142 -6.09 2.19 12.21
C THR A 142 -4.96 3.14 11.82
N ALA A 143 -3.71 2.75 12.06
CA ALA A 143 -2.56 3.56 11.68
C ALA A 143 -2.49 3.79 10.16
N ILE A 144 -2.79 2.77 9.36
CA ILE A 144 -2.82 2.89 7.89
C ILE A 144 -4.08 3.62 7.41
N ARG A 145 -5.26 3.18 7.85
CA ARG A 145 -6.57 3.72 7.43
C ARG A 145 -6.74 5.20 7.79
N GLN A 146 -6.25 5.61 8.95
CA GLN A 146 -6.44 6.96 9.47
C GLN A 146 -5.15 7.80 9.48
N GLY A 147 -4.01 7.22 9.09
CA GLY A 147 -2.72 7.90 9.11
C GLY A 147 -2.30 8.33 10.52
N LYS A 148 -2.60 7.54 11.56
CA LYS A 148 -2.37 7.89 12.97
C LYS A 148 -1.21 7.10 13.58
N TRP A 149 -0.31 7.79 14.27
CA TRP A 149 0.78 7.14 14.99
C TRP A 149 0.27 6.14 16.04
N LYS A 150 0.79 4.91 16.03
CA LYS A 150 0.32 3.78 16.87
C LYS A 150 -1.16 3.41 16.71
N GLY A 151 -1.84 3.92 15.67
CA GLY A 151 -3.27 3.70 15.49
C GLY A 151 -4.12 4.26 16.63
N LEU A 152 -3.65 5.30 17.32
CA LEU A 152 -4.39 5.94 18.41
C LEU A 152 -5.08 7.21 17.90
N ALA A 153 -6.39 7.36 18.13
CA ALA A 153 -7.17 8.48 17.60
C ALA A 153 -6.59 9.86 17.97
N ASN A 154 -6.14 9.99 19.21
CA ASN A 154 -5.59 11.24 19.78
C ASN A 154 -4.08 11.40 19.58
N SER A 155 -3.43 10.54 18.78
CA SER A 155 -2.02 10.73 18.45
C SER A 155 -1.82 11.76 17.34
N ARG A 156 -0.57 12.18 17.19
CA ARG A 156 -0.11 12.85 15.97
C ARG A 156 -0.38 12.00 14.72
N PRO A 157 -0.48 12.62 13.53
CA PRO A 157 -0.42 11.92 12.26
C PRO A 157 0.90 11.16 12.10
N LEU A 158 0.92 10.16 11.22
CA LEU A 158 2.16 9.65 10.63
C LEU A 158 2.89 10.81 9.96
N LEU A 159 4.21 10.81 10.04
CA LEU A 159 5.03 11.80 9.33
C LEU A 159 5.44 11.21 7.99
N PRO A 160 5.75 12.05 6.99
CA PRO A 160 6.33 11.56 5.75
C PRO A 160 7.61 10.75 6.04
N PRO A 161 7.93 9.72 5.25
CA PRO A 161 7.19 9.30 4.07
C PRO A 161 5.93 8.48 4.39
N MET A 162 5.85 7.92 5.60
CA MET A 162 4.84 6.94 5.92
C MET A 162 3.42 7.50 5.88
N SER A 163 3.22 8.82 6.03
CA SER A 163 1.91 9.45 5.84
C SER A 163 1.35 9.27 4.43
N PHE A 164 2.16 9.47 3.39
CA PHE A 164 1.70 9.29 2.00
C PHE A 164 1.65 7.82 1.62
N VAL A 165 2.56 6.98 2.14
CA VAL A 165 2.50 5.52 1.94
C VAL A 165 1.22 4.96 2.55
N ALA A 166 0.88 5.36 3.77
CA ALA A 166 -0.35 4.95 4.43
C ALA A 166 -1.60 5.41 3.66
N ALA A 167 -1.59 6.63 3.11
CA ALA A 167 -2.68 7.12 2.27
C ALA A 167 -2.85 6.27 0.99
N GLY A 168 -1.76 5.90 0.32
CA GLY A 168 -1.78 5.00 -0.83
C GLY A 168 -2.27 3.60 -0.47
N MET A 169 -1.76 3.04 0.62
CA MET A 169 -2.23 1.74 1.14
C MET A 169 -3.71 1.78 1.52
N ASN A 170 -4.19 2.85 2.14
CA ASN A 170 -5.59 3.02 2.49
C ASN A 170 -6.51 2.99 1.25
N GLN A 171 -6.04 3.48 0.10
CA GLN A 171 -6.82 3.46 -1.14
C GLN A 171 -6.67 2.13 -1.89
N GLY A 172 -5.51 1.49 -1.81
CA GLY A 172 -5.16 0.33 -2.64
C GLY A 172 -5.34 -1.03 -1.99
N PHE A 173 -5.48 -1.10 -0.66
CA PHE A 173 -5.51 -2.36 0.08
C PHE A 173 -6.87 -2.54 0.77
N SER A 174 -7.40 -3.76 0.69
CA SER A 174 -8.51 -4.26 1.52
C SER A 174 -8.07 -4.45 2.98
N ASP A 175 -9.03 -4.59 3.89
CA ASP A 175 -8.72 -4.86 5.29
C ASP A 175 -8.06 -6.24 5.45
N GLU A 176 -8.46 -7.23 4.67
CA GLU A 176 -7.88 -8.58 4.64
C GLU A 176 -6.39 -8.54 4.25
N GLU A 177 -6.02 -7.69 3.30
CA GLU A 177 -4.63 -7.48 2.89
C GLU A 177 -3.81 -6.79 3.98
N LEU A 178 -4.37 -5.76 4.64
CA LEU A 178 -3.69 -5.11 5.77
C LEU A 178 -3.50 -6.07 6.95
N LYS A 179 -4.50 -6.90 7.24
CA LYS A 179 -4.39 -7.98 8.24
C LYS A 179 -3.33 -9.00 7.84
N ALA A 180 -3.26 -9.36 6.56
CA ALA A 180 -2.24 -10.27 6.05
C ALA A 180 -0.83 -9.70 6.21
N ILE A 181 -0.62 -8.43 5.87
CA ILE A 181 0.65 -7.72 6.13
C ILE A 181 1.01 -7.80 7.61
N PHE A 182 0.10 -7.43 8.50
CA PHE A 182 0.35 -7.47 9.94
C PHE A 182 0.68 -8.89 10.42
N ALA A 183 -0.09 -9.90 9.99
CA ALA A 183 0.15 -11.29 10.32
C ALA A 183 1.57 -11.74 9.92
N TYR A 184 2.03 -11.38 8.71
CA TYR A 184 3.40 -11.66 8.28
C TYR A 184 4.44 -10.92 9.14
N LEU A 185 4.25 -9.63 9.40
CA LEU A 185 5.16 -8.85 10.25
C LEU A 185 5.28 -9.43 11.67
N LYS A 186 4.26 -10.13 12.17
CA LYS A 186 4.34 -10.84 13.45
C LYS A 186 5.11 -12.17 13.40
N THR A 187 5.48 -12.66 12.22
CA THR A 187 6.24 -13.92 12.04
C THR A 187 7.74 -13.73 11.81
N ILE A 188 8.18 -12.51 11.48
CA ILE A 188 9.61 -12.26 11.21
C ILE A 188 10.43 -12.26 12.51
N PRO A 189 11.73 -12.56 12.46
CA PRO A 189 12.59 -12.50 13.64
C PRO A 189 12.52 -11.11 14.31
N PRO A 190 12.30 -11.03 15.63
CA PRO A 190 12.34 -9.77 16.35
C PRO A 190 13.76 -9.19 16.33
N VAL A 191 13.87 -7.89 16.12
CA VAL A 191 15.15 -7.15 16.20
C VAL A 191 14.95 -6.01 17.17
N HIS A 192 15.72 -6.01 18.27
CA HIS A 192 15.74 -4.91 19.22
C HIS A 192 16.45 -3.71 18.60
N ASN A 193 15.69 -2.65 18.29
CA ASN A 193 16.20 -1.42 17.71
C ASN A 193 15.30 -0.23 18.08
N LEU A 194 15.75 0.55 19.07
CA LEU A 194 15.05 1.77 19.48
C LEU A 194 15.32 2.91 18.48
N VAL A 195 14.42 3.08 17.53
CA VAL A 195 14.48 4.16 16.54
C VAL A 195 14.33 5.53 17.24
N PRO A 196 15.11 6.57 16.84
CA PRO A 196 14.98 7.90 17.41
C PRO A 196 13.59 8.50 17.22
N ALA A 197 13.17 9.32 18.18
CA ALA A 197 11.94 10.10 18.03
C ALA A 197 12.10 11.11 16.87
N PRO A 198 11.00 11.43 16.15
CA PRO A 198 11.05 12.48 15.14
C PRO A 198 11.41 13.82 15.77
N VAL A 199 12.11 14.66 15.02
CA VAL A 199 12.52 16.00 15.46
C VAL A 199 11.59 17.02 14.82
N ALA A 200 11.01 17.91 15.62
CA ALA A 200 10.16 18.99 15.14
C ALA A 200 10.92 19.95 14.19
N PRO A 201 10.24 20.68 13.29
CA PRO A 201 10.88 21.67 12.46
C PRO A 201 11.34 22.87 13.30
N LEU A 202 12.43 23.52 12.88
CA LEU A 202 13.04 24.66 13.59
C LEU A 202 12.10 25.87 13.65
N ALA A 203 11.24 26.03 12.64
CA ALA A 203 10.26 27.10 12.55
C ALA A 203 8.97 26.83 13.36
N ALA A 204 8.92 25.78 14.19
CA ALA A 204 7.75 25.46 15.03
C ALA A 204 7.58 26.34 16.28
N HIS A 205 8.27 27.49 16.34
CA HIS A 205 8.19 28.49 17.42
C HIS A 205 8.02 29.89 16.85
#